data_AF-A0A919T6F9-F1
#
_entry.id   AF-A0A919T6F9-F1
#
_cell.length_a   1.000
_cell.length_b   1.000
_cell.length_c   1.000
_cell.angle_alpha   90.00
_cell.angle_beta   90.00
_cell.angle_gamma   90.00
#
_symmetry.space_group_name_H-M   'P 1'
#
loop_
_entity.id
_entity.type
_entity.pdbx_description
1 polymer ?
#
loop_
_entity_poly.entity_id
_entity_poly.type
_entity_poly.pdbx_seq_one_letter_code
_entity_poly.pdbx_strand_id
1 'polypeptide(L)'
;MPPKSRGHDESLPERPRSARPAARSVQAAHDEIGEAARAGRPSQQTNHLITRQTRETGGRPTGPPTRPQRGDDAEVRRSIELENEAAVTLADHGYQVQQNPTRSEVAAARQATGDIGNPRSKPDYLIEGRVFDCYSPTKPDKNVRGIHSQVIEKVVILRQTQRAVVNLADWAGDLAALRKQFSDWPIAGLKELKVITRNGDVIQIDLPSGTD
;
A
#
# COMPACT_ATOMS: atom_id res chain seq x y z
N MET A 1 -45.49 67.05 18.73
CA MET A 1 -46.50 66.09 19.27
C MET A 1 -47.52 65.86 18.16
N PRO A 2 -47.97 64.63 17.85
CA PRO A 2 -48.04 63.40 18.65
C PRO A 2 -47.21 62.21 18.10
N PRO A 3 -47.15 61.06 18.82
CA PRO A 3 -46.63 59.78 18.35
C PRO A 3 -47.74 58.73 18.12
N LYS A 4 -47.51 57.79 17.20
CA LYS A 4 -48.05 56.40 17.12
C LYS A 4 -47.12 55.62 16.17
N SER A 5 -46.84 54.32 16.23
CA SER A 5 -46.90 53.25 17.22
C SER A 5 -46.20 52.06 16.55
N ARG A 6 -45.14 51.56 17.19
CA ARG A 6 -44.74 50.15 17.45
C ARG A 6 -45.05 49.04 16.42
N GLY A 7 -44.04 48.20 16.17
CA GLY A 7 -44.17 46.80 15.74
C GLY A 7 -43.22 46.44 14.61
N HIS A 8 -41.95 46.15 14.90
CA HIS A 8 -41.39 44.78 14.93
C HIS A 8 -41.60 44.02 13.61
N ASP A 9 -40.54 43.95 12.80
CA ASP A 9 -40.32 42.81 11.91
C ASP A 9 -38.83 42.45 11.87
N GLU A 10 -38.61 41.15 11.81
CA GLU A 10 -37.44 40.40 12.21
C GLU A 10 -36.30 40.52 11.18
N SER A 11 -35.12 40.87 11.66
CA SER A 11 -33.88 40.74 10.89
C SER A 11 -33.53 39.26 10.82
N LEU A 12 -33.84 38.62 9.69
CA LEU A 12 -33.36 37.30 9.32
C LEU A 12 -31.83 37.24 9.44
N PRO A 13 -31.23 36.36 10.26
CA PRO A 13 -29.79 36.15 10.22
C PRO A 13 -29.42 35.36 8.97
N GLU A 14 -28.46 35.91 8.21
CA GLU A 14 -27.83 35.22 7.09
C GLU A 14 -27.32 33.84 7.51
N ARG A 15 -27.66 32.82 6.71
CA ARG A 15 -27.15 31.46 6.86
C ARG A 15 -25.63 31.45 6.64
N PRO A 16 -24.81 30.88 7.55
CA PRO A 16 -23.41 30.67 7.25
C PRO A 16 -23.27 29.65 6.10
N ARG A 17 -22.50 30.04 5.07
CA ARG A 17 -22.11 29.17 3.97
C ARG A 17 -21.37 27.96 4.54
N SER A 18 -21.89 26.77 4.25
CA SER A 18 -21.21 25.50 4.55
C SER A 18 -19.89 25.44 3.77
N ALA A 19 -18.78 25.62 4.47
CA ALA A 19 -17.46 25.37 3.93
C ALA A 19 -17.32 23.86 3.63
N ARG A 20 -17.04 23.51 2.38
CA ARG A 20 -16.58 22.17 2.00
C ARG A 20 -15.25 21.91 2.75
N PRO A 21 -15.04 20.73 3.35
CA PRO A 21 -13.75 20.44 3.97
C PRO A 21 -12.67 20.43 2.87
N ALA A 22 -11.66 21.28 3.03
CA ALA A 22 -10.49 21.30 2.18
C ALA A 22 -9.76 19.95 2.29
N ALA A 23 -9.31 19.42 1.14
CA ALA A 23 -8.47 18.25 1.08
C ALA A 23 -7.24 18.47 1.97
N ARG A 24 -7.06 17.61 2.98
CA ARG A 24 -5.90 17.65 3.86
C ARG A 24 -4.65 17.35 3.03
N SER A 25 -3.75 18.32 2.93
CA SER A 25 -2.48 18.15 2.21
C SER A 25 -1.63 17.09 2.90
N VAL A 26 -1.01 16.22 2.10
CA VAL A 26 -0.05 15.16 2.49
C VAL A 26 1.04 15.70 3.43
N GLN A 27 1.34 17.00 3.33
CA GLN A 27 2.31 17.69 4.17
C GLN A 27 1.93 17.72 5.66
N ALA A 28 0.64 17.81 6.00
CA ALA A 28 0.20 17.98 7.39
C ALA A 28 0.16 16.67 8.20
N ALA A 29 0.31 15.52 7.55
CA ALA A 29 0.37 14.22 8.22
C ALA A 29 1.81 13.85 8.67
N HIS A 30 2.81 14.63 8.28
CA HIS A 30 4.23 14.27 8.41
C HIS A 30 4.93 14.85 9.66
N ASP A 31 4.34 15.83 10.36
CA ASP A 31 5.07 16.60 11.39
C ASP A 31 4.89 16.10 12.85
N GLU A 32 4.08 15.07 13.12
CA GLU A 32 3.79 14.60 14.50
C GLU A 32 4.57 13.35 14.96
N ILE A 33 5.38 12.71 14.12
CA ILE A 33 5.97 11.38 14.44
C ILE A 33 7.50 11.43 14.39
N GLY A 34 8.11 12.23 15.27
CA GLY A 34 9.53 12.53 15.19
C GLY A 34 10.27 12.70 16.50
N GLU A 35 9.99 11.95 17.57
CA GLU A 35 10.84 11.99 18.77
C GLU A 35 10.66 10.79 19.74
N ALA A 36 10.94 9.53 19.35
CA ALA A 36 10.98 8.43 20.35
C ALA A 36 11.70 7.11 19.95
N ALA A 37 12.66 7.09 19.01
CA ALA A 37 13.30 5.82 18.61
C ALA A 37 14.82 5.80 18.88
N ARG A 38 15.20 5.76 20.16
CA ARG A 38 16.53 5.29 20.58
C ARG A 38 16.39 4.23 21.67
N ALA A 39 17.02 3.09 21.40
CA ALA A 39 17.29 1.92 22.24
C ALA A 39 16.21 0.80 22.29
N GLY A 40 16.56 -0.38 21.73
CA GLY A 40 15.87 -1.65 22.04
C GLY A 40 15.88 -2.69 20.91
N ARG A 41 16.74 -3.70 21.03
CA ARG A 41 16.90 -4.95 20.24
C ARG A 41 15.74 -5.34 19.27
N PRO A 42 16.00 -5.50 17.95
CA PRO A 42 15.11 -6.23 17.06
C PRO A 42 15.71 -7.58 16.65
N SER A 43 15.03 -8.69 16.89
CA SER A 43 15.36 -9.94 16.15
C SER A 43 14.34 -11.08 16.26
N GLN A 44 13.42 -11.09 17.24
CA GLN A 44 12.47 -12.21 17.35
C GLN A 44 11.01 -11.85 16.99
N GLN A 45 10.56 -10.63 17.27
CA GLN A 45 9.15 -10.26 17.11
C GLN A 45 8.77 -9.96 15.64
N THR A 46 9.69 -9.42 14.85
CA THR A 46 9.50 -9.14 13.41
C THR A 46 9.42 -10.41 12.56
N ASN A 47 10.00 -11.52 13.02
CA ASN A 47 10.10 -12.76 12.25
C ASN A 47 8.73 -13.42 11.96
N HIS A 48 7.70 -13.17 12.77
CA HIS A 48 6.37 -13.75 12.55
C HIS A 48 5.55 -13.01 11.48
N LEU A 49 5.90 -11.74 11.22
CA LEU A 49 5.16 -10.86 10.31
C LEU A 49 5.52 -11.12 8.86
N ILE A 50 6.73 -11.65 8.62
CA ILE A 50 7.33 -11.88 7.32
C ILE A 50 6.92 -13.26 6.77
N THR A 51 6.47 -13.28 5.51
CA THR A 51 6.21 -14.52 4.78
C THR A 51 7.52 -15.22 4.36
N ARG A 52 7.53 -16.54 4.49
CA ARG A 52 8.65 -17.41 4.11
C ARG A 52 8.19 -18.37 3.02
N GLN A 53 9.12 -18.75 2.14
CA GLN A 53 8.86 -19.77 1.13
C GLN A 53 8.42 -21.07 1.80
N THR A 54 7.28 -21.63 1.39
CA THR A 54 6.77 -22.92 1.91
C THR A 54 6.75 -24.02 0.86
N ARG A 55 7.01 -23.69 -0.41
CA ARG A 55 7.02 -24.61 -1.55
C ARG A 55 8.43 -24.76 -2.11
N GLU A 56 8.62 -25.82 -2.88
CA GLU A 56 9.77 -25.94 -3.77
C GLU A 56 9.70 -24.86 -4.87
N THR A 57 10.88 -24.46 -5.37
CA THR A 57 10.99 -23.55 -6.51
C THR A 57 10.40 -24.16 -7.78
N GLY A 58 10.00 -23.33 -8.76
CA GLY A 58 9.30 -23.79 -9.97
C GLY A 58 7.77 -23.85 -9.84
N GLY A 59 7.22 -23.24 -8.80
CA GLY A 59 5.78 -23.15 -8.57
C GLY A 59 5.05 -22.25 -9.57
N ARG A 60 3.71 -22.26 -9.50
CA ARG A 60 2.84 -21.36 -10.28
C ARG A 60 1.80 -20.70 -9.37
N PRO A 61 1.40 -19.45 -9.65
CA PRO A 61 0.34 -18.80 -8.90
C PRO A 61 -1.00 -19.50 -9.15
N THR A 62 -1.87 -19.47 -8.15
CA THR A 62 -3.27 -19.90 -8.26
C THR A 62 -4.20 -18.69 -8.41
N GLY A 63 -5.50 -18.92 -8.60
CA GLY A 63 -6.46 -17.86 -8.83
C GLY A 63 -6.41 -17.31 -10.28
N PRO A 64 -7.37 -16.46 -10.66
CA PRO A 64 -7.39 -15.89 -12.00
C PRO A 64 -6.34 -14.77 -12.12
N PRO A 65 -5.51 -14.74 -13.18
CA PRO A 65 -4.65 -13.60 -13.45
C PRO A 65 -5.48 -12.38 -13.83
N THR A 66 -4.96 -11.19 -13.53
CA THR A 66 -5.58 -9.92 -13.95
C THR A 66 -5.50 -9.81 -15.47
N ARG A 67 -6.60 -9.41 -16.11
CA ARG A 67 -6.67 -9.30 -17.58
C ARG A 67 -6.89 -7.85 -18.00
N PRO A 68 -6.10 -7.33 -18.95
CA PRO A 68 -6.36 -6.01 -19.52
C PRO A 68 -7.71 -6.01 -20.25
N GLN A 69 -8.40 -4.89 -20.19
CA GLN A 69 -9.66 -4.66 -20.88
C GLN A 69 -9.42 -4.13 -22.30
N ARG A 70 -10.43 -4.30 -23.15
CA ARG A 70 -10.43 -3.70 -24.48
C ARG A 70 -10.50 -2.19 -24.34
N GLY A 71 -9.44 -1.49 -24.77
CA GLY A 71 -9.36 -0.03 -24.73
C GLY A 71 -8.38 0.50 -23.68
N ASP A 72 -7.83 -0.37 -22.82
CA ASP A 72 -6.74 0.02 -21.93
C ASP A 72 -5.53 0.51 -22.75
N ASP A 73 -4.94 1.62 -22.32
CA ASP A 73 -3.72 2.14 -22.91
C ASP A 73 -2.51 1.25 -22.59
N ALA A 74 -1.38 1.52 -23.25
CA ALA A 74 -0.18 0.72 -23.12
C ALA A 74 0.41 0.74 -21.69
N GLU A 75 0.25 1.83 -20.95
CA GLU A 75 0.77 1.95 -19.58
C GLU A 75 -0.04 1.10 -18.61
N VAL A 76 -1.37 1.15 -18.72
CA VAL A 76 -2.29 0.29 -17.93
C VAL A 76 -2.04 -1.18 -18.24
N ARG A 77 -1.93 -1.53 -19.53
CA ARG A 77 -1.65 -2.92 -19.95
C ARG A 77 -0.32 -3.43 -19.39
N ARG A 78 0.73 -2.61 -19.46
CA ARG A 78 2.04 -2.98 -18.91
C ARG A 78 1.99 -3.13 -17.40
N SER A 79 1.26 -2.28 -16.69
CA SER A 79 1.06 -2.42 -15.24
C SER A 79 0.40 -3.76 -14.88
N ILE A 80 -0.62 -4.19 -15.64
CA ILE A 80 -1.29 -5.49 -15.44
C ILE A 80 -0.35 -6.66 -15.75
N GLU A 81 0.46 -6.55 -16.81
CA GLU A 81 1.47 -7.56 -17.13
C GLU A 81 2.48 -7.70 -15.99
N LEU A 82 3.02 -6.58 -15.48
CA LEU A 82 3.98 -6.56 -14.38
C LEU A 82 3.41 -7.12 -13.06
N GLU A 83 2.13 -6.90 -12.79
CA GLU A 83 1.43 -7.53 -11.66
C GLU A 83 1.41 -9.06 -11.80
N ASN A 84 0.99 -9.57 -12.97
CA ASN A 84 0.98 -11.00 -13.22
C ASN A 84 2.40 -11.62 -13.22
N GLU A 85 3.38 -10.94 -13.81
CA GLU A 85 4.79 -11.35 -13.79
C GLU A 85 5.35 -11.43 -12.37
N ALA A 86 4.94 -10.52 -11.48
CA ALA A 86 5.33 -10.56 -10.07
C ALA A 86 4.78 -11.81 -9.37
N ALA A 87 3.51 -12.15 -9.60
CA ALA A 87 2.90 -13.35 -9.03
C ALA A 87 3.59 -14.63 -9.52
N VAL A 88 3.95 -14.70 -10.80
CA VAL A 88 4.71 -15.82 -11.37
C VAL A 88 6.09 -15.92 -10.74
N THR A 89 6.83 -14.80 -10.66
CA THR A 89 8.19 -14.78 -10.09
C THR A 89 8.19 -15.22 -8.63
N LEU A 90 7.24 -14.74 -7.83
CA LEU A 90 7.11 -15.14 -6.42
C LEU A 90 6.81 -16.64 -6.28
N ALA A 91 5.89 -17.17 -7.10
CA ALA A 91 5.57 -18.59 -7.06
C ALA A 91 6.74 -19.48 -7.51
N ASP A 92 7.48 -19.03 -8.53
CA ASP A 92 8.71 -19.69 -9.00
C ASP A 92 9.79 -19.73 -7.91
N HIS A 93 9.83 -18.70 -7.04
CA HIS A 93 10.70 -18.65 -5.87
C HIS A 93 10.18 -19.43 -4.65
N GLY A 94 9.13 -20.26 -4.80
CA GLY A 94 8.65 -21.14 -3.74
C GLY A 94 7.65 -20.51 -2.77
N TYR A 95 7.09 -19.34 -3.09
CA TYR A 95 5.95 -18.80 -2.35
C TYR A 95 4.62 -19.40 -2.84
N GLN A 96 3.72 -19.70 -1.93
CA GLN A 96 2.33 -19.95 -2.27
C GLN A 96 1.63 -18.62 -2.57
N VAL A 97 1.37 -18.36 -3.86
CA VAL A 97 0.73 -17.14 -4.34
C VAL A 97 -0.64 -17.45 -4.92
N GLN A 98 -1.67 -16.75 -4.46
CA GLN A 98 -3.00 -16.71 -5.07
C GLN A 98 -3.28 -15.30 -5.58
N GLN A 99 -3.59 -15.16 -6.87
CA GLN A 99 -3.99 -13.92 -7.50
C GLN A 99 -5.49 -13.66 -7.37
N ASN A 100 -5.87 -12.38 -7.32
CA ASN A 100 -7.24 -11.90 -7.30
C ASN A 100 -8.15 -12.67 -6.31
N PRO A 101 -7.76 -12.74 -5.02
CA PRO A 101 -8.55 -13.43 -4.01
C PRO A 101 -9.96 -12.82 -3.89
N THR A 102 -10.93 -13.66 -3.58
CA THR A 102 -12.29 -13.22 -3.30
C THR A 102 -12.34 -12.40 -2.00
N ARG A 103 -13.40 -11.59 -1.84
CA ARG A 103 -13.60 -10.80 -0.62
C ARG A 103 -13.67 -11.66 0.65
N SER A 104 -14.24 -12.86 0.55
CA SER A 104 -14.31 -13.82 1.66
C SER A 104 -12.93 -14.35 2.04
N GLU A 105 -12.09 -14.67 1.06
CA GLU A 105 -10.72 -15.13 1.31
C GLU A 105 -9.86 -14.01 1.93
N VAL A 106 -9.99 -12.78 1.43
CA VAL A 106 -9.31 -11.61 2.02
C VAL A 106 -9.76 -11.37 3.46
N ALA A 107 -11.06 -11.49 3.76
CA ALA A 107 -11.58 -11.34 5.12
C ALA A 107 -11.05 -12.44 6.06
N ALA A 108 -11.05 -13.70 5.60
CA ALA A 108 -10.53 -14.83 6.36
C ALA A 108 -9.03 -14.70 6.62
N ALA A 109 -8.25 -14.29 5.61
CA ALA A 109 -6.82 -14.03 5.74
C ALA A 109 -6.55 -12.96 6.80
N ARG A 110 -7.21 -11.78 6.69
CA ARG A 110 -7.07 -10.69 7.67
C ARG A 110 -7.44 -11.12 9.09
N GLN A 111 -8.52 -11.89 9.24
CA GLN A 111 -8.93 -12.42 10.54
C GLN A 111 -7.88 -13.37 11.12
N ALA A 112 -7.33 -14.27 10.30
CA ALA A 112 -6.31 -15.23 10.72
C ALA A 112 -4.98 -14.55 11.11
N THR A 113 -4.66 -13.43 10.49
CA THR A 113 -3.38 -12.73 10.67
C THR A 113 -3.43 -11.56 11.65
N GLY A 114 -4.63 -11.15 12.06
CA GLY A 114 -4.84 -9.91 12.81
C GLY A 114 -4.57 -8.65 11.98
N ASP A 115 -4.60 -8.76 10.64
CA ASP A 115 -4.44 -7.61 9.76
C ASP A 115 -5.76 -6.83 9.63
N ILE A 116 -5.63 -5.53 9.40
CA ILE A 116 -6.75 -4.62 9.18
C ILE A 116 -6.67 -4.03 7.77
N GLY A 117 -7.82 -3.61 7.25
CA GLY A 117 -7.89 -2.96 5.95
C GLY A 117 -9.31 -2.65 5.55
N ASN A 118 -9.47 -1.89 4.47
CA ASN A 118 -10.77 -1.58 3.90
C ASN A 118 -11.44 -2.89 3.43
N PRO A 119 -12.64 -3.26 3.93
CA PRO A 119 -13.32 -4.50 3.53
C PRO A 119 -13.79 -4.50 2.07
N ARG A 120 -13.79 -3.33 1.40
CA ARG A 120 -14.13 -3.19 -0.01
C ARG A 120 -12.92 -3.21 -0.95
N SER A 121 -11.71 -3.18 -0.41
CA SER A 121 -10.48 -3.29 -1.22
C SER A 121 -10.42 -4.64 -1.93
N LYS A 122 -9.69 -4.67 -3.04
CA LYS A 122 -9.41 -5.86 -3.83
C LYS A 122 -7.88 -5.96 -3.94
N PRO A 123 -7.21 -6.48 -2.90
CA PRO A 123 -5.76 -6.66 -2.95
C PRO A 123 -5.39 -7.67 -4.03
N ASP A 124 -4.20 -7.52 -4.59
CA ASP A 124 -3.78 -8.33 -5.74
C ASP A 124 -3.53 -9.78 -5.35
N TYR A 125 -2.96 -10.03 -4.16
CA TYR A 125 -2.49 -11.37 -3.77
C TYR A 125 -2.89 -11.81 -2.36
N LEU A 126 -3.00 -13.13 -2.21
CA LEU A 126 -2.63 -13.80 -0.96
C LEU A 126 -1.27 -14.49 -1.17
N ILE A 127 -0.27 -14.10 -0.37
CA ILE A 127 1.05 -14.74 -0.35
C ILE A 127 1.20 -15.42 1.01
N GLU A 128 1.36 -16.75 1.02
CA GLU A 128 1.40 -17.55 2.25
C GLU A 128 0.20 -17.25 3.17
N GLY A 129 -0.99 -17.07 2.57
CA GLY A 129 -2.22 -16.73 3.28
C GLY A 129 -2.31 -15.30 3.82
N ARG A 130 -1.35 -14.41 3.49
CA ARG A 130 -1.35 -13.00 3.90
C ARG A 130 -1.72 -12.08 2.74
N VAL A 131 -2.46 -11.01 3.04
CA VAL A 131 -2.87 -10.02 2.04
C VAL A 131 -1.68 -9.17 1.60
N PHE A 132 -1.47 -9.09 0.28
CA PHE A 132 -0.50 -8.22 -0.35
C PHE A 132 -1.12 -7.44 -1.50
N ASP A 133 -0.55 -6.27 -1.75
CA ASP A 133 -0.84 -5.46 -2.93
C ASP A 133 0.47 -5.21 -3.68
N CYS A 134 0.40 -5.14 -5.01
CA CYS A 134 1.54 -4.97 -5.89
C CYS A 134 1.65 -3.53 -6.36
N TYR A 135 2.88 -3.04 -6.44
CA TYR A 135 3.19 -1.80 -7.14
C TYR A 135 4.36 -2.02 -8.09
N SER A 136 4.16 -1.68 -9.35
CA SER A 136 5.16 -1.86 -10.40
C SER A 136 5.37 -0.53 -11.12
N PRO A 137 6.45 0.22 -10.85
CA PRO A 137 6.76 1.42 -11.63
C PRO A 137 6.96 1.07 -13.12
N THR A 138 6.09 1.60 -13.97
CA THR A 138 6.16 1.45 -15.45
C THR A 138 7.17 2.40 -16.09
N LYS A 139 7.57 3.46 -15.38
CA LYS A 139 8.56 4.45 -15.85
C LYS A 139 9.95 4.08 -15.33
N PRO A 140 10.95 3.87 -16.22
CA PRO A 140 12.29 3.46 -15.80
C PRO A 140 13.00 4.45 -14.86
N ASP A 141 12.69 5.73 -14.98
CA ASP A 141 13.29 6.86 -14.26
C ASP A 141 12.46 7.31 -13.03
N LYS A 142 11.45 6.54 -12.62
CA LYS A 142 10.63 6.86 -11.44
C LYS A 142 11.53 7.08 -10.22
N ASN A 143 11.44 8.26 -9.61
CA ASN A 143 12.26 8.55 -8.44
C ASN A 143 11.85 7.69 -7.23
N VAL A 144 12.83 7.37 -6.37
CA VAL A 144 12.67 6.51 -5.19
C VAL A 144 11.57 7.01 -4.23
N ARG A 145 11.51 8.32 -3.99
CA ARG A 145 10.45 8.92 -3.15
C ARG A 145 9.06 8.70 -3.73
N GLY A 146 8.94 8.70 -5.05
CA GLY A 146 7.71 8.43 -5.78
C GLY A 146 7.27 6.98 -5.65
N ILE A 147 8.20 6.02 -5.63
CA ILE A 147 7.89 4.61 -5.34
C ILE A 147 7.40 4.47 -3.89
N HIS A 148 8.12 5.07 -2.94
CA HIS A 148 7.74 5.09 -1.52
C HIS A 148 6.34 5.68 -1.29
N SER A 149 6.03 6.79 -1.96
CA SER A 149 4.72 7.46 -1.86
C SER A 149 3.58 6.57 -2.39
N GLN A 150 3.82 5.74 -3.39
CA GLN A 150 2.82 4.79 -3.91
C GLN A 150 2.55 3.66 -2.92
N VAL A 151 3.56 3.23 -2.17
CA VAL A 151 3.36 2.27 -1.06
C VAL A 151 2.58 2.92 0.08
N ILE A 152 2.87 4.19 0.43
CA ILE A 152 2.07 4.96 1.40
C ILE A 152 0.61 5.01 0.96
N GLU A 153 0.36 5.31 -0.32
CA GLU A 153 -0.99 5.42 -0.85
C GLU A 153 -1.79 4.14 -0.64
N LYS A 154 -1.22 2.97 -0.97
CA LYS A 154 -1.87 1.67 -0.78
C LYS A 154 -2.09 1.31 0.71
N VAL A 155 -1.09 1.57 1.56
CA VAL A 155 -1.08 1.12 2.97
C VAL A 155 -1.83 2.07 3.90
N VAL A 156 -1.49 3.36 3.85
CA VAL A 156 -1.97 4.36 4.82
C VAL A 156 -3.24 5.03 4.34
N ILE A 157 -3.25 5.49 3.08
CA ILE A 157 -4.34 6.33 2.55
C ILE A 157 -5.54 5.45 2.17
N LEU A 158 -5.32 4.44 1.33
CA LEU A 158 -6.36 3.56 0.82
C LEU A 158 -6.66 2.38 1.75
N ARG A 159 -5.72 2.07 2.66
CA ARG A 159 -5.80 0.96 3.63
C ARG A 159 -6.14 -0.37 2.95
N GLN A 160 -5.54 -0.61 1.79
CA GLN A 160 -5.77 -1.82 0.98
C GLN A 160 -5.01 -3.01 1.56
N THR A 161 -3.81 -2.77 2.08
CA THR A 161 -2.90 -3.80 2.57
C THR A 161 -2.04 -3.28 3.71
N GLN A 162 -1.42 -4.21 4.43
CA GLN A 162 -0.31 -3.93 5.36
C GLN A 162 1.01 -4.50 4.85
N ARG A 163 1.02 -5.11 3.66
CA ARG A 163 2.18 -5.71 3.04
C ARG A 163 2.20 -5.43 1.55
N ALA A 164 3.37 -5.12 1.01
CA ALA A 164 3.51 -4.73 -0.38
C ALA A 164 4.57 -5.56 -1.10
N VAL A 165 4.31 -5.82 -2.38
CA VAL A 165 5.32 -6.25 -3.34
C VAL A 165 5.63 -5.06 -4.24
N VAL A 166 6.91 -4.73 -4.39
CA VAL A 166 7.36 -3.75 -5.39
C VAL A 166 8.11 -4.48 -6.49
N ASN A 167 7.52 -4.56 -7.68
CA ASN A 167 8.15 -5.19 -8.84
C ASN A 167 8.95 -4.16 -9.65
N LEU A 168 10.27 -4.29 -9.65
CA LEU A 168 11.20 -3.36 -10.29
C LEU A 168 11.65 -3.78 -11.69
N ALA A 169 10.96 -4.73 -12.34
CA ALA A 169 11.32 -5.21 -13.68
C ALA A 169 11.63 -4.06 -14.66
N ASP A 170 10.74 -3.07 -14.74
CA ASP A 170 10.90 -1.94 -15.65
C ASP A 170 11.69 -0.75 -15.06
N TRP A 171 12.03 -0.79 -13.76
CA TRP A 171 12.71 0.31 -13.08
C TRP A 171 14.23 0.23 -13.17
N ALA A 172 14.88 1.36 -13.47
CA ALA A 172 16.33 1.45 -13.70
C ALA A 172 17.08 2.23 -12.61
N GLY A 173 16.44 2.55 -11.49
CA GLY A 173 17.07 3.32 -10.43
C GLY A 173 17.94 2.50 -9.47
N ASP A 174 18.40 3.17 -8.41
CA ASP A 174 19.33 2.59 -7.44
C ASP A 174 18.60 1.84 -6.30
N LEU A 175 18.75 0.52 -6.28
CA LEU A 175 18.18 -0.35 -5.26
C LEU A 175 18.69 -0.03 -3.84
N ALA A 176 19.94 0.42 -3.69
CA ALA A 176 20.48 0.81 -2.38
C ALA A 176 19.79 2.08 -1.86
N ALA A 177 19.59 3.07 -2.74
CA ALA A 177 18.80 4.25 -2.42
C ALA A 177 17.35 3.90 -2.08
N LEU A 178 16.74 2.94 -2.78
CA LEU A 178 15.39 2.44 -2.46
C LEU A 178 15.34 1.81 -1.07
N ARG A 179 16.28 0.93 -0.73
CA ARG A 179 16.40 0.35 0.62
C ARG A 179 16.53 1.43 1.68
N LYS A 180 17.43 2.39 1.45
CA LYS A 180 17.66 3.51 2.36
C LYS A 180 16.40 4.36 2.56
N GLN A 181 15.63 4.62 1.50
CA GLN A 181 14.37 5.37 1.58
C GLN A 181 13.36 4.72 2.52
N PHE A 182 13.14 3.40 2.43
CA PHE A 182 12.20 2.69 3.30
C PHE A 182 12.73 2.53 4.74
N SER A 183 14.05 2.49 4.92
CA SER A 183 14.66 2.46 6.24
C SER A 183 14.61 3.82 6.95
N ASP A 184 14.93 4.90 6.24
CA ASP A 184 14.97 6.26 6.80
C ASP A 184 13.56 6.83 7.03
N TRP A 185 12.60 6.42 6.20
CA TRP A 185 11.23 6.91 6.23
C TRP A 185 10.26 5.73 6.38
N PRO A 186 10.09 5.21 7.60
CA PRO A 186 9.15 4.12 7.87
C PRO A 186 7.73 4.50 7.43
N ILE A 187 6.98 3.50 6.95
CA ILE A 187 5.56 3.66 6.62
C ILE A 187 4.73 3.04 7.73
N ALA A 188 3.92 3.85 8.41
CA ALA A 188 3.02 3.37 9.46
C ALA A 188 2.05 2.30 8.91
N GLY A 189 1.95 1.18 9.62
CA GLY A 189 1.10 0.04 9.27
C GLY A 189 1.68 -0.89 8.19
N LEU A 190 2.86 -0.60 7.62
CA LEU A 190 3.56 -1.50 6.69
C LEU A 190 4.35 -2.54 7.47
N LYS A 191 3.87 -3.79 7.44
CA LYS A 191 4.44 -4.95 8.16
C LYS A 191 5.49 -5.70 7.34
N GLU A 192 5.40 -5.66 6.01
CA GLU A 192 6.30 -6.41 5.14
C GLU A 192 6.42 -5.76 3.77
N LEU A 193 7.65 -5.63 3.28
CA LEU A 193 7.96 -5.17 1.93
C LEU A 193 8.87 -6.17 1.22
N LYS A 194 8.33 -6.80 0.17
CA LYS A 194 9.13 -7.58 -0.78
C LYS A 194 9.41 -6.77 -2.02
N VAL A 195 10.60 -6.92 -2.57
CA VAL A 195 10.98 -6.33 -3.84
C VAL A 195 11.36 -7.46 -4.79
N ILE A 196 10.89 -7.36 -6.03
CA ILE A 196 11.38 -8.18 -7.14
C ILE A 196 12.34 -7.29 -7.93
N THR A 197 13.61 -7.69 -8.02
CA THR A 197 14.62 -6.93 -8.76
C THR A 197 14.38 -7.04 -10.26
N ARG A 198 15.03 -6.17 -11.04
CA ARG A 198 15.02 -6.28 -12.51
C ARG A 198 15.50 -7.64 -13.02
N ASN A 199 16.36 -8.33 -12.27
CA ASN A 199 16.88 -9.64 -12.64
C ASN A 199 15.97 -10.80 -12.19
N GLY A 200 14.84 -10.50 -11.53
CA GLY A 200 13.89 -11.50 -11.04
C GLY A 200 14.17 -11.98 -9.61
N ASP A 201 15.19 -11.45 -8.92
CA ASP A 201 15.46 -11.86 -7.54
C ASP A 201 14.38 -11.32 -6.60
N VAL A 202 13.91 -12.17 -5.68
CA VAL A 202 13.01 -11.75 -4.61
C VAL A 202 13.81 -11.40 -3.36
N ILE A 203 13.77 -10.13 -2.95
CA ILE A 203 14.46 -9.62 -1.76
C ILE A 203 13.47 -9.10 -0.72
N GLN A 204 13.76 -9.37 0.54
CA GLN A 204 13.11 -8.72 1.67
C GLN A 204 13.79 -7.37 1.94
N ILE A 205 12.99 -6.33 2.14
CA ILE A 205 13.46 -5.06 2.71
C ILE A 205 13.19 -5.12 4.21
N ASP A 206 14.25 -4.94 5.00
CA ASP A 206 14.13 -4.83 6.44
C ASP A 206 13.50 -3.49 6.79
N LEU A 207 12.37 -3.53 7.49
CA LEU A 207 11.67 -2.35 7.97
C LEU A 207 12.09 -2.07 9.41
N PRO A 208 12.27 -0.80 9.80
CA PRO A 208 12.61 -0.45 11.17
C PRO A 208 11.47 -0.84 12.13
N SER A 209 11.84 -1.28 13.33
CA SER A 209 10.91 -1.68 14.39
C SER A 209 10.00 -0.53 14.80
N GLY A 210 8.70 -0.81 14.99
CA GLY A 210 7.70 0.19 15.41
C GLY A 210 6.81 0.71 14.27
N THR A 211 6.70 -0.04 13.18
CA THR A 211 5.76 0.23 12.07
C THR A 211 4.38 -0.41 12.27
N ASP A 212 4.17 -1.12 13.39
CA ASP A 212 2.93 -1.85 13.72
C ASP A 212 1.85 -0.97 14.37
#